data_AF-A0A662W1H2-F1
#
_entry.id   AF-A0A662W1H2-F1
#
_cell.length_a   1.000
_cell.length_b   1.000
_cell.length_c   1.000
_cell.angle_alpha   90.00
_cell.angle_beta   90.00
_cell.angle_gamma   90.00
#
_symmetry.space_group_name_H-M   'P 1'
#
loop_
_entity.id
_entity.type
_entity.pdbx_description
1 polymer ?
#
loop_
_entity_poly.entity_id
_entity_poly.type
_entity_poly.pdbx_seq_one_letter_code
_entity_poly.pdbx_strand_id
1 'polypeptide(L)'
;LKKAVEELSNRIIHQRTPLRVQHRRADLVRKKRTYGIRVLFHKKDVAVVEIEADSGLYIKELVSGDEGRTKPSLSELLGMKTRVEKLDVIEILG
;
A
#
# COMPACT_ATOMS: atom_id res chain seq x y z
N LEU A 1 -5.29 -0.41 13.27
CA LEU A 1 -4.65 -1.31 12.29
C LEU A 1 -5.65 -2.28 11.65
N LYS A 2 -6.21 -3.27 12.37
CA LYS A 2 -7.12 -4.28 11.79
C LYS A 2 -8.22 -3.72 10.88
N LYS A 3 -9.01 -2.77 11.39
CA LYS A 3 -10.06 -2.09 10.59
C LYS A 3 -9.53 -1.44 9.31
N ALA A 4 -8.37 -0.78 9.38
CA ALA A 4 -7.77 -0.11 8.22
C ALA A 4 -7.28 -1.12 7.16
N VAL A 5 -6.72 -2.25 7.56
CA VAL A 5 -6.31 -3.29 6.59
C VAL A 5 -7.51 -4.04 6.00
N GLU A 6 -8.58 -4.21 6.77
CA GLU A 6 -9.85 -4.76 6.28
C GLU A 6 -10.46 -3.83 5.22
N GLU A 7 -10.45 -2.52 5.46
CA GLU A 7 -10.95 -1.53 4.49
C GLU A 7 -10.09 -1.46 3.22
N LEU A 8 -8.79 -1.71 3.33
CA LEU A 8 -7.90 -1.84 2.18
C LEU A 8 -7.98 -3.21 1.52
N SER A 9 -8.65 -4.21 2.08
CA SER A 9 -8.80 -5.52 1.43
C SER A 9 -9.88 -5.47 0.36
N ASN A 10 -9.70 -6.23 -0.73
CA ASN A 10 -10.58 -6.23 -1.91
C ASN A 10 -10.94 -4.82 -2.44
N ARG A 11 -9.96 -3.90 -2.45
CA ARG A 11 -10.19 -2.48 -2.71
C ARG A 11 -9.48 -2.01 -3.96
N ILE A 12 -10.12 -1.10 -4.71
CA ILE A 12 -9.46 -0.36 -5.78
C ILE A 12 -8.69 0.82 -5.16
N ILE A 13 -7.40 0.84 -5.43
CA ILE A 13 -6.44 1.85 -5.04
C ILE A 13 -6.10 2.71 -6.26
N HIS A 14 -6.20 4.03 -6.09
CA HIS A 14 -5.81 5.01 -7.09
C HIS A 14 -4.39 5.47 -6.77
N GLN A 15 -3.42 5.07 -7.58
CA GLN A 15 -2.02 5.40 -7.39
C GLN A 15 -1.56 6.33 -8.50
N ARG A 16 -1.37 7.61 -8.16
CA ARG A 16 -0.55 8.49 -9.00
C ARG A 16 0.89 7.99 -8.98
N THR A 17 1.61 8.24 -10.07
CA THR A 17 2.98 7.75 -10.23
C THR A 17 3.85 8.20 -9.04
N PRO A 18 4.51 7.29 -8.30
CA PRO A 18 5.19 7.67 -7.06
C PRO A 18 6.24 8.76 -7.25
N LEU A 19 6.38 9.68 -6.29
CA LEU A 19 7.37 10.76 -6.34
C LEU A 19 8.78 10.24 -6.62
N ARG A 20 9.16 9.14 -5.99
CA ARG A 20 10.50 8.52 -6.15
C ARG A 20 10.81 8.01 -7.56
N VAL A 21 9.79 7.78 -8.42
CA VAL A 21 9.97 7.30 -9.80
C VAL A 21 9.47 8.28 -10.85
N GLN A 22 8.94 9.44 -10.46
CA GLN A 22 8.35 10.42 -11.38
C GLN A 22 9.33 10.89 -12.47
N HIS A 23 10.63 10.95 -12.17
CA HIS A 23 11.67 11.34 -13.13
C HIS A 23 11.88 10.33 -14.26
N ARG A 24 11.33 9.10 -14.16
CA ARG A 24 11.48 8.04 -15.18
C ARG A 24 10.15 7.55 -15.76
N ARG A 25 9.01 8.03 -15.25
CA ARG A 25 7.69 7.52 -15.63
C ARG A 25 6.72 8.67 -15.82
N ALA A 26 5.87 8.56 -16.83
CA ALA A 26 4.78 9.51 -17.05
C ALA A 26 3.89 9.61 -15.81
N ASP A 27 3.58 10.84 -15.42
CA ASP A 27 2.79 11.15 -14.23
C ASP A 27 1.30 10.89 -14.48
N LEU A 28 0.88 9.66 -14.16
CA LEU A 28 -0.50 9.19 -14.36
C LEU A 28 -1.04 8.54 -13.09
N VAL A 29 -2.37 8.61 -12.93
CA VAL A 29 -3.12 7.86 -11.90
C VAL A 29 -3.53 6.51 -12.47
N ARG A 30 -3.13 5.43 -11.81
CA ARG A 30 -3.48 4.05 -12.17
C ARG A 30 -4.40 3.46 -11.12
N LYS A 31 -5.42 2.74 -11.56
CA LYS A 31 -6.28 1.93 -10.69
C LYS A 31 -5.63 0.55 -10.54
N LYS A 32 -5.40 0.13 -9.31
CA LYS A 32 -4.85 -1.18 -8.94
C LYS A 32 -5.66 -1.76 -7.81
N ARG A 33 -5.80 -3.08 -7.73
CA ARG A 33 -6.56 -3.76 -6.70
C ARG A 33 -5.63 -4.40 -5.67
N THR A 34 -6.00 -4.29 -4.41
CA THR A 34 -5.59 -5.19 -3.34
C THR A 34 -6.63 -6.28 -3.22
N TYR A 35 -6.22 -7.54 -3.15
CA TYR A 35 -7.13 -8.69 -3.04
C TYR A 35 -7.38 -9.03 -1.58
N GLY A 36 -6.32 -9.15 -0.79
CA GLY A 36 -6.39 -9.43 0.65
C GLY A 36 -5.20 -8.86 1.39
N ILE A 37 -5.43 -8.45 2.64
CA ILE A 37 -4.37 -7.99 3.55
C ILE A 37 -4.53 -8.69 4.90
N ARG A 38 -3.45 -9.31 5.37
CA ARG A 38 -3.40 -10.00 6.67
C ARG A 38 -2.39 -9.35 7.59
N VAL A 39 -2.77 -9.17 8.87
CA VAL A 39 -1.81 -8.76 9.91
C VAL A 39 -1.20 -10.01 10.52
N LEU A 40 0.08 -10.25 10.24
CA LEU A 40 0.82 -11.41 10.77
C LEU A 40 1.36 -11.12 12.18
N PHE A 41 1.74 -9.86 12.44
CA PHE A 41 2.25 -9.42 13.73
C PHE A 41 1.92 -7.95 13.94
N HIS A 42 1.61 -7.57 15.17
CA HIS A 42 1.46 -6.17 15.57
C HIS A 42 1.87 -5.99 17.02
N LYS A 43 2.88 -5.15 17.26
CA LYS A 43 3.33 -4.76 18.59
C LYS A 43 3.72 -3.28 18.58
N LYS A 44 3.06 -2.50 19.44
CA LYS A 44 3.25 -1.04 19.53
C LYS A 44 3.03 -0.38 18.15
N ASP A 45 4.07 0.24 17.61
CA ASP A 45 4.13 0.98 16.36
C ASP A 45 4.67 0.14 15.18
N VAL A 46 5.03 -1.13 15.42
CA VAL A 46 5.54 -2.05 14.40
C VAL A 46 4.50 -3.11 14.06
N ALA A 47 4.26 -3.30 12.77
CA ALA A 47 3.40 -4.37 12.26
C ALA A 47 4.04 -5.06 11.06
N VAL A 48 3.79 -6.36 10.95
CA VAL A 48 4.05 -7.16 9.75
C VAL A 48 2.70 -7.43 9.10
N VAL A 49 2.57 -6.97 7.86
CA VAL A 49 1.39 -7.18 7.04
C VAL A 49 1.78 -7.91 5.76
N GLU A 50 0.94 -8.85 5.38
CA GLU A 50 1.03 -9.56 4.12
C GLU A 50 -0.07 -9.04 3.20
N ILE A 51 0.28 -8.75 1.94
CA ILE A 51 -0.60 -8.07 0.99
C ILE A 51 -0.56 -8.84 -0.33
N GLU A 52 -1.73 -9.27 -0.78
CA GLU A 52 -1.96 -9.76 -2.14
C GLU A 52 -2.56 -8.62 -2.98
N ALA A 53 -1.98 -8.35 -4.14
CA ALA A 53 -2.34 -7.20 -4.97
C ALA A 53 -2.00 -7.39 -6.45
N ASP A 54 -2.62 -6.56 -7.30
CA ASP A 54 -2.29 -6.46 -8.71
C ASP A 54 -0.79 -6.24 -8.95
N SER A 55 -0.30 -6.80 -10.06
CA SER A 55 1.04 -6.48 -10.56
C SER A 55 1.24 -4.97 -10.74
N GLY A 56 2.38 -4.48 -10.26
CA GLY A 56 2.72 -3.06 -10.34
C GLY A 56 1.99 -2.15 -9.36
N LEU A 57 1.26 -2.69 -8.37
CA LEU A 57 0.81 -1.92 -7.22
C LEU A 57 2.04 -1.50 -6.39
N TYR A 58 2.18 -0.21 -6.12
CA TYR A 58 3.30 0.32 -5.36
C TYR A 58 3.06 0.16 -3.85
N ILE A 59 3.56 -0.93 -3.25
CA ILE A 59 3.30 -1.28 -1.85
C ILE A 59 3.77 -0.20 -0.85
N LYS A 60 4.95 0.40 -1.07
CA LYS A 60 5.46 1.47 -0.20
C LYS A 60 4.49 2.65 -0.14
N GLU A 61 3.92 2.99 -1.28
CA GLU A 61 3.01 4.11 -1.44
C GLU A 61 1.57 3.78 -1.00
N LEU A 62 1.13 2.51 -1.09
CA LEU A 62 -0.08 2.03 -0.42
C LEU A 62 -0.02 2.23 1.09
N VAL A 63 1.16 2.04 1.69
CA VAL A 63 1.38 2.26 3.13
C VAL A 63 1.46 3.75 3.44
N SER A 64 2.42 4.47 2.85
CA SER A 64 2.72 5.86 3.20
C SER A 64 1.70 6.89 2.71
N GLY A 65 0.90 6.55 1.69
CA GLY A 65 0.01 7.46 0.98
C GLY A 65 0.72 8.39 -0.01
N ASP A 66 2.06 8.42 -0.01
CA ASP A 66 2.90 9.25 -0.90
C ASP A 66 2.41 10.70 -0.98
N GLU A 67 2.22 11.33 0.19
CA GLU A 67 1.70 12.71 0.30
C GLU A 67 0.31 12.90 -0.36
N GLY A 68 -0.54 11.88 -0.27
CA GLY A 68 -1.89 11.89 -0.83
C GLY A 68 -1.99 11.48 -2.30
N ARG A 69 -0.89 11.03 -2.90
CA ARG A 69 -0.83 10.51 -4.28
C ARG A 69 -1.37 9.09 -4.42
N THR A 70 -1.48 8.35 -3.31
CA THR A 70 -2.14 7.04 -3.27
C THR A 70 -3.37 7.08 -2.37
N LYS A 71 -4.55 6.75 -2.91
CA LYS A 71 -5.83 6.75 -2.18
C LYS A 71 -6.73 5.55 -2.53
N PRO A 72 -7.32 4.88 -1.54
CA PRO A 72 -7.01 5.00 -0.10
C PRO A 72 -5.58 4.51 0.21
N SER A 73 -5.04 4.88 1.37
CA SER A 73 -3.74 4.39 1.87
C SER A 73 -3.81 4.05 3.35
N LEU A 74 -2.88 3.22 3.84
CA LEU A 74 -2.86 2.83 5.24
C LEU A 74 -2.63 4.04 6.17
N SER A 75 -1.73 4.95 5.78
CA SER A 75 -1.49 6.19 6.51
C SER A 75 -2.75 7.05 6.63
N GLU A 76 -3.51 7.20 5.54
CA GLU A 76 -4.78 7.95 5.52
C GLU A 76 -5.81 7.32 6.46
N LEU A 77 -6.01 6.00 6.36
CA LEU A 77 -7.00 5.28 7.17
C LEU A 77 -6.66 5.19 8.66
N LEU A 78 -5.38 5.21 9.01
CA LEU A 78 -4.94 5.26 10.40
C LEU A 78 -4.90 6.69 10.97
N GLY A 79 -5.02 7.72 10.13
CA GLY A 79 -4.89 9.12 10.55
C GLY A 79 -3.49 9.47 11.07
N MET A 80 -2.46 8.70 10.69
CA MET A 80 -1.09 8.90 11.15
C MET A 80 -0.08 8.54 10.07
N LYS A 81 1.12 9.15 10.11
CA LYS A 81 2.21 8.83 9.19
C LYS A 81 2.65 7.38 9.38
N THR A 82 2.72 6.63 8.28
CA THR A 82 3.30 5.28 8.28
C THR A 82 4.34 5.16 7.18
N ARG A 83 5.28 4.23 7.36
CA ARG A 83 6.33 3.93 6.39
C ARG A 83 6.63 2.44 6.37
N VAL A 84 7.18 1.98 5.26
CA VAL A 84 7.67 0.61 5.13
C VAL A 84 9.12 0.55 5.55
N GLU A 85 9.43 -0.19 6.61
CA GLU A 85 10.81 -0.41 7.05
C GLU A 85 11.48 -1.56 6.29
N LYS A 86 10.73 -2.63 6.00
CA LYS A 86 11.18 -3.76 5.19
C LYS A 86 10.04 -4.21 4.26
N LEU A 87 10.40 -4.62 3.05
CA LEU A 87 9.48 -5.13 2.05
C LEU A 87 10.14 -6.31 1.34
N ASP A 88 9.38 -7.39 1.18
CA ASP A 88 9.80 -8.56 0.43
C ASP A 88 8.64 -9.06 -0.45
N VAL A 89 8.97 -9.81 -1.50
CA VAL A 89 8.00 -10.49 -2.37
C VAL A 89 8.06 -11.98 -2.03
N ILE A 90 6.99 -12.48 -1.42
CA ILE A 90 6.92 -13.88 -0.96
C ILE A 90 6.42 -14.85 -2.05
N GLU A 91 5.62 -14.37 -3.00
CA GLU A 91 5.02 -15.19 -4.06
C GLU A 91 4.65 -14.33 -5.28
N ILE A 92 4.67 -14.93 -6.48
CA ILE A 92 4.16 -14.34 -7.72
C ILE A 92 3.12 -15.30 -8.28
N LEU A 93 1.85 -14.89 -8.26
CA LEU A 93 0.73 -15.64 -8.80
C LEU A 93 0.60 -15.39 -10.32
N GLY A 94 0.40 -16.47 -11.09
CA GLY A 94 0.31 -16.45 -12.56
C GLY A 94 -1.10 -16.28 -13.10
#